data_AF-A0A528G535-F1
#
_entry.id   AF-A0A528G535-F1
#
_cell.length_a   1.000
_cell.length_b   1.000
_cell.length_c   1.000
_cell.angle_alpha   90.00
_cell.angle_beta   90.00
_cell.angle_gamma   90.00
#
_symmetry.space_group_name_H-M   'P 1'
#
loop_
_entity.id
_entity.type
_entity.pdbx_description
1 polymer ?
#
loop_
_entity_poly.entity_id
_entity_poly.type
_entity_poly.pdbx_seq_one_letter_code
_entity_poly.pdbx_strand_id
1 'polypeptide(L)' 'MTETYRPRRSVLYVPASNDKALSKITSLACDAVIIDLEDAVAPADKVSARQKLAGIFADRRNLRCEMVVRINPLSS' A
#
# COMPACT_ATOMS: atom_id res chain seq x y z
N MET A 1 -19.95 10.72 18.19
CA MET A 1 -19.00 10.88 17.05
C MET A 1 -19.66 10.25 15.84
N THR A 2 -20.02 11.03 14.84
CA THR A 2 -20.53 10.47 13.58
C THR A 2 -19.33 9.98 12.79
N GLU A 3 -19.17 8.65 12.73
CA GLU A 3 -18.12 8.03 11.95
C GLU A 3 -18.39 8.33 10.46
N THR A 4 -17.47 9.06 9.83
CA THR A 4 -17.58 9.39 8.41
C THR A 4 -17.47 8.10 7.62
N TYR A 5 -18.56 7.66 6.99
CA TYR A 5 -18.55 6.45 6.17
C TYR A 5 -17.54 6.59 5.02
N ARG A 6 -16.50 5.73 5.03
CA ARG A 6 -15.53 5.61 3.95
C ARG A 6 -15.80 4.31 3.19
N PRO A 7 -16.25 4.38 1.93
CA PRO A 7 -16.54 3.16 1.14
C PRO A 7 -15.25 2.36 0.91
N ARG A 8 -15.39 1.03 0.88
CA ARG A 8 -14.32 0.06 0.59
C ARG A 8 -14.82 -1.01 -0.40
N ARG A 9 -15.45 -0.56 -1.48
CA ARG A 9 -16.08 -1.41 -2.51
C ARG A 9 -15.06 -2.13 -3.37
N SER A 10 -13.89 -1.50 -3.57
CA SER A 10 -12.75 -2.08 -4.29
C SER A 10 -11.45 -1.82 -3.54
N VAL A 11 -10.71 -2.91 -3.30
CA VAL A 11 -9.43 -2.90 -2.56
C VAL A 11 -8.38 -3.64 -3.37
N LEU A 12 -7.39 -2.92 -3.90
CA LEU A 12 -6.39 -3.49 -4.80
C LEU A 12 -5.11 -3.88 -4.05
N TYR A 13 -4.67 -5.13 -4.22
CA TYR A 13 -3.36 -5.57 -3.74
C TYR A 13 -2.24 -5.10 -4.67
N VAL A 14 -1.21 -4.48 -4.08
CA VAL A 14 -0.04 -3.96 -4.79
C VAL A 14 1.24 -4.42 -4.07
N PRO A 15 2.10 -5.25 -4.68
CA PRO A 15 3.36 -5.65 -4.06
C PRO A 15 4.27 -4.44 -3.81
N ALA A 16 4.83 -4.33 -2.61
CA ALA A 16 5.76 -3.25 -2.25
C ALA A 16 7.10 -3.31 -3.00
N SER A 17 7.39 -4.43 -3.68
CA SER A 17 8.55 -4.61 -4.55
C SER A 17 8.34 -4.09 -5.98
N ASN A 18 7.09 -3.79 -6.39
CA ASN A 18 6.75 -3.45 -7.77
C ASN A 18 6.60 -1.93 -7.98
N ASP A 19 7.69 -1.27 -8.33
CA ASP A 19 7.74 0.20 -8.50
C ASP A 19 6.75 0.72 -9.55
N LYS A 20 6.54 -0.03 -10.63
CA LYS A 20 5.58 0.32 -11.71
C LYS A 20 4.13 0.28 -11.22
N ALA A 21 3.81 -0.60 -10.27
CA ALA A 21 2.48 -0.67 -9.67
C ALA A 21 2.30 0.43 -8.61
N LEU A 22 3.31 0.65 -7.77
CA LEU A 22 3.31 1.70 -6.75
C LEU A 22 3.14 3.10 -7.36
N SER A 23 3.82 3.40 -8.47
CA SER A 23 3.72 4.70 -9.15
C SER A 23 2.32 5.00 -9.72
N LYS A 24 1.47 3.98 -9.87
CA LYS A 24 0.11 4.13 -10.41
C LYS A 24 -0.95 4.37 -9.35
N ILE A 25 -0.64 4.14 -8.07
CA ILE A 25 -1.61 4.19 -6.95
C ILE A 25 -2.44 5.49 -6.98
N THR A 26 -1.80 6.64 -7.22
CA THR A 26 -2.44 7.97 -7.24
C THR A 26 -3.48 8.13 -8.37
N SER A 27 -3.40 7.29 -9.42
CA SER A 27 -4.29 7.33 -10.59
C SER A 27 -5.38 6.25 -10.59
N LEU A 28 -5.32 5.27 -9.68
CA LEU A 28 -6.27 4.15 -9.65
C LEU A 28 -7.66 4.61 -9.20
N ALA A 29 -8.70 4.10 -9.88
CA ALA A 29 -10.10 4.31 -9.52
C ALA A 29 -10.58 3.24 -8.52
N CYS A 30 -9.90 3.13 -7.38
CA CYS A 30 -10.26 2.22 -6.30
C CYS A 30 -10.54 2.98 -5.00
N ASP A 31 -11.31 2.36 -4.11
CA ASP A 31 -11.57 2.96 -2.80
C ASP A 31 -10.35 2.83 -1.87
N ALA A 32 -9.63 1.70 -1.96
CA ALA A 32 -8.42 1.45 -1.19
C ALA A 32 -7.36 0.66 -1.97
N VAL A 33 -6.11 0.78 -1.53
CA VAL A 33 -4.99 -0.08 -1.94
C VAL A 33 -4.38 -0.74 -0.71
N ILE A 34 -4.08 -2.03 -0.81
CA ILE A 34 -3.28 -2.77 0.16
C ILE A 34 -1.88 -2.91 -0.44
N ILE A 35 -0.93 -2.18 0.12
CA ILE A 35 0.48 -2.30 -0.21
C ILE A 35 1.03 -3.49 0.58
N ASP A 36 1.49 -4.49 -0.14
CA ASP A 36 1.82 -5.78 0.43
C ASP A 36 3.30 -5.95 0.71
N LEU A 37 3.64 -6.19 1.97
CA LEU A 37 4.98 -6.60 2.43
C LEU A 37 5.07 -8.10 2.72
N GLU A 38 3.99 -8.85 2.61
CA GLU A 38 3.89 -10.27 2.97
C GLU A 38 4.26 -11.18 1.79
N ASP A 39 3.37 -12.04 1.31
CA ASP A 39 3.70 -13.13 0.40
C ASP A 39 4.14 -12.67 -1.01
N ALA A 40 3.73 -11.47 -1.45
CA ALA A 40 4.11 -10.94 -2.76
C ALA A 40 5.51 -10.28 -2.79
N VAL A 41 6.27 -10.32 -1.70
CA VAL A 41 7.62 -9.77 -1.60
C VAL A 41 8.60 -10.87 -1.18
N ALA A 42 9.63 -11.12 -1.99
CA ALA A 42 10.65 -12.09 -1.66
C ALA A 42 11.37 -11.72 -0.34
N PRO A 43 11.83 -12.71 0.46
CA PRO A 43 12.50 -12.44 1.74
C PRO A 43 13.70 -11.47 1.63
N ALA A 44 14.49 -11.58 0.56
CA ALA A 44 15.63 -10.70 0.29
C ALA A 44 15.22 -9.24 0.04
N ASP A 45 14.00 -9.00 -0.44
CA ASP A 45 13.50 -7.68 -0.81
C ASP A 45 12.73 -6.98 0.31
N LYS A 46 12.54 -7.62 1.48
CA LYS A 46 11.72 -7.05 2.57
C LYS A 46 12.25 -5.72 3.08
N VAL A 47 13.57 -5.59 3.20
CA VAL A 47 14.21 -4.38 3.73
C VAL A 47 14.06 -3.23 2.72
N SER A 48 14.37 -3.49 1.45
CA SER A 48 14.26 -2.49 0.38
C SER A 48 12.80 -2.08 0.15
N ALA A 49 11.85 -3.03 0.17
CA ALA A 49 10.42 -2.75 0.05
C ALA A 49 9.90 -1.82 1.17
N ARG A 50 10.33 -2.04 2.43
CA ARG A 50 10.00 -1.16 3.55
C ARG A 50 10.55 0.25 3.39
N GLN A 51 11.80 0.39 2.93
CA GLN A 51 12.41 1.69 2.67
C GLN A 51 11.67 2.46 1.57
N LYS A 52 11.28 1.78 0.48
CA LYS A 52 10.48 2.37 -0.61
C LYS A 52 9.14 2.89 -0.11
N LEU A 53 8.44 2.08 0.69
CA LEU A 53 7.17 2.44 1.33
C LEU A 53 7.27 3.73 2.15
N ALA A 54 8.35 3.89 2.93
CA ALA A 54 8.57 5.11 3.71
C ALA A 54 8.64 6.37 2.82
N GLY A 55 9.27 6.27 1.64
CA GLY A 55 9.32 7.35 0.65
C GLY A 55 7.94 7.70 0.09
N ILE A 56 7.13 6.68 -0.26
CA ILE A 56 5.75 6.87 -0.76
C ILE A 56 4.87 7.58 0.28
N PHE A 57 4.99 7.17 1.55
CA PHE A 57 4.21 7.78 2.63
C PHE A 57 4.72 9.15 3.08
N ALA A 58 5.94 9.56 2.69
CA ALA A 58 6.44 10.90 2.91
C ALA A 58 5.84 11.90 1.90
N ASP A 59 5.60 11.48 0.65
CA ASP A 59 5.00 12.32 -0.40
C ASP A 59 3.46 12.14 -0.46
N ARG A 60 2.76 12.52 0.62
CA ARG A 60 1.30 12.30 0.78
C ARG A 60 0.40 13.16 -0.11
N ARG A 61 0.96 13.98 -1.00
CA ARG A 61 0.17 14.92 -1.80
C ARG A 61 -0.57 14.15 -2.89
N ASN A 62 -1.89 14.32 -2.97
CA ASN A 62 -2.78 13.79 -4.02
C ASN A 62 -3.19 12.30 -3.96
N LEU A 63 -3.25 11.69 -2.77
CA LEU A 63 -3.83 10.35 -2.62
C LEU A 63 -5.36 10.40 -2.75
N ARG A 64 -5.91 9.72 -3.77
CA ARG A 64 -7.36 9.65 -4.03
C ARG A 64 -8.06 8.47 -3.35
N CYS A 65 -7.30 7.50 -2.84
CA CYS A 65 -7.79 6.28 -2.21
C CYS A 65 -7.15 6.07 -0.82
N GLU A 66 -7.76 5.20 -0.01
CA GLU A 66 -7.18 4.77 1.26
C GLU A 66 -5.93 3.91 1.01
N MET A 67 -4.82 4.19 1.71
CA MET A 67 -3.62 3.36 1.66
C MET A 67 -3.53 2.52 2.93
N VAL A 68 -3.49 1.21 2.76
CA VAL A 68 -3.34 0.20 3.82
C VAL A 68 -2.04 -0.54 3.56
N VAL A 69 -1.32 -0.93 4.61
CA VAL A 69 -0.13 -1.77 4.49
C VAL A 69 -0.45 -3.14 5.07
N ARG A 70 -0.28 -4.21 4.29
CA ARG A 70 -0.26 -5.58 4.83
C ARG A 70 1.16 -5.87 5.30
N ILE A 71 1.32 -5.93 6.62
CA ILE A 71 2.60 -6.22 7.27
C ILE A 71 2.93 -7.71 7.21
N ASN A 72 4.19 -8.05 7.49
CA ASN A 72 4.59 -9.42 7.75
C ASN A 72 3.94 -9.97 9.03
N PRO A 73 3.88 -11.31 9.21
CA PRO A 73 3.41 -11.93 10.44
C PRO A 73 4.19 -11.44 11.66
N LEU A 74 3.56 -11.43 12.82
CA LEU A 74 4.20 -11.02 14.08
C LEU A 74 5.37 -11.92 14.50
N SER A 75 5.48 -13.11 13.90
CA SER A 75 6.55 -14.09 14.12
C SER A 75 7.73 -13.96 13.14
N SER A 76 7.72 -12.93 12.29
CA SER A 76 8.73 -12.68 11.25
C SER A 76 10.01 -12.02 11.77
#